data_AF-X1GQS8-F1
#
_entry.id   AF-X1GQS8-F1
#
_cell.length_a   1.000
_cell.length_b   1.000
_cell.length_c   1.000
_cell.angle_alpha   90.00
_cell.angle_beta   90.00
_cell.angle_gamma   90.00
#
_symmetry.space_group_name_H-M   'P 1'
#
loop_
_entity.id
_entity.type
_entity.pdbx_description
1 polymer ?
#
loop_
_entity_poly.entity_id
_entity_poly.type
_entity_poly.pdbx_seq_one_letter_code
_entity_poly.pdbx_strand_id
1 'polypeptide(L)' 'YCKPNDVKGIMLKGRAEILDDMDFKKQIWDDKWKIYYPEGVTDPDFTILRIIPKYLKGWYKGPLEIKF' A
#
# COMPACT_ATOMS: atom_id res chain seq x y z
N TYR A 1 -13.32 -10.48 15.31
CA TYR A 1 -14.55 -11.18 14.88
C TYR A 1 -14.65 -11.09 13.36
N CYS A 2 -14.35 -12.18 12.64
CA CYS A 2 -14.54 -12.26 11.19
C CYS A 2 -15.91 -12.88 10.92
N LYS A 3 -16.74 -12.26 10.07
CA LYS A 3 -18.00 -12.83 9.59
C LYS A 3 -17.68 -13.63 8.32
N PRO A 4 -17.60 -14.96 8.36
CA PRO A 4 -17.18 -15.77 7.22
C PRO A 4 -18.11 -15.64 5.99
N ASN A 5 -19.36 -15.21 6.19
CA ASN A 5 -20.32 -14.98 5.10
C ASN A 5 -20.24 -13.57 4.47
N ASP A 6 -19.45 -12.65 5.03
CA ASP A 6 -19.28 -11.31 4.47
C ASP A 6 -17.99 -11.26 3.65
N VAL A 7 -18.10 -11.25 2.32
CA VAL A 7 -16.97 -10.90 1.44
C VAL A 7 -16.86 -9.38 1.40
N LYS A 8 -15.74 -8.86 1.91
CA LYS A 8 -15.35 -7.45 1.81
C LYS A 8 -14.00 -7.38 1.12
N GLY A 9 -14.02 -7.18 -0.19
CA GLY A 9 -12.81 -7.12 -1.01
C GLY A 9 -12.71 -5.80 -1.75
N ILE A 10 -11.48 -5.31 -1.92
CA ILE A 10 -11.15 -4.24 -2.87
C ILE A 10 -9.98 -4.69 -3.75
N MET A 11 -10.03 -4.31 -5.02
CA MET A 11 -8.96 -4.47 -5.98
C MET A 11 -8.64 -3.09 -6.54
N LEU A 12 -7.39 -2.68 -6.37
CA LEU A 12 -6.84 -1.47 -6.99
C LEU A 12 -5.99 -1.91 -8.19
N LYS A 13 -6.29 -1.37 -9.37
CA LYS A 13 -5.50 -1.60 -10.59
C LYS A 13 -5.02 -0.27 -11.13
N GLY A 14 -3.72 -0.16 -11.38
CA GLY A 14 -3.10 1.05 -11.86
C GLY A 14 -1.60 0.88 -12.05
N ARG A 15 -0.87 2.00 -12.01
CA ARG A 15 0.59 2.00 -12.11
C ARG A 15 1.20 1.86 -10.71
N ALA A 16 2.25 1.07 -10.60
CA ALA A 16 3.13 1.09 -9.43
C ALA A 16 4.44 1.76 -9.84
N GLU A 17 4.97 2.61 -8.98
CA GLU A 17 6.24 3.29 -9.17
C GLU A 17 7.03 3.25 -7.85
N ILE A 18 8.35 3.15 -7.98
CA ILE A 18 9.25 3.22 -6.85
C ILE A 18 9.43 4.69 -6.50
N LEU A 19 9.19 5.05 -5.25
CA LEU A 19 9.39 6.39 -4.74
C LEU A 19 10.76 6.46 -4.04
N ASP A 20 11.71 7.13 -4.70
CA ASP A 20 13.08 7.29 -4.18
C ASP A 20 13.31 8.63 -3.47
N ASP A 21 12.24 9.23 -2.96
CA ASP A 21 12.30 10.50 -2.24
C ASP A 21 12.69 10.26 -0.77
N MET A 22 13.90 10.69 -0.39
CA MET A 22 14.43 10.50 0.96
C MET A 22 13.70 11.31 2.03
N ASP A 23 13.15 12.47 1.69
CA ASP A 23 12.37 13.27 2.64
C ASP A 23 11.04 12.58 2.94
N PHE A 24 10.40 12.01 1.92
CA PHE A 24 9.19 11.19 2.08
C PHE A 24 9.47 9.89 2.86
N LYS A 25 10.58 9.20 2.54
CA LYS A 25 11.03 8.01 3.28
C LYS A 25 11.19 8.29 4.77
N LYS A 26 11.77 9.45 5.14
CA LYS A 26 11.90 9.89 6.55
C LYS A 26 10.56 10.22 7.19
N GLN A 27 9.63 10.81 6.46
CA GLN A 27 8.32 11.19 6.99
C GLN A 27 7.43 9.99 7.36
N ILE A 28 7.48 8.93 6.57
CA ILE A 28 6.64 7.74 6.79
C ILE A 28 7.29 6.71 7.73
N TRP A 29 8.59 6.85 8.00
CA TRP A 29 9.37 5.91 8.78
C TRP A 29 8.86 5.76 10.22
N ASP A 30 8.73 4.51 10.69
CA ASP A 30 8.47 4.17 12.09
C ASP A 30 9.64 3.33 12.62
N ASP A 31 10.16 3.68 13.82
CA ASP A 31 11.26 2.96 14.46
C ASP A 31 11.01 1.45 14.64
N LYS A 32 9.74 1.02 14.69
CA LYS A 32 9.36 -0.40 14.72
C LYS A 32 9.78 -1.17 13.47
N TRP A 33 10.02 -0.49 12.36
CA TRP A 33 10.47 -1.11 11.11
C TRP A 33 11.95 -1.47 11.11
N LYS A 34 12.74 -1.03 12.10
CA LYS A 34 14.15 -1.43 12.28
C LYS A 34 14.36 -2.94 12.39
N ILE A 35 13.32 -3.69 12.77
CA ILE A 35 13.38 -5.16 12.78
C ILE A 35 13.52 -5.76 11.37
N TYR A 36 13.00 -5.07 10.36
CA TYR A 36 13.08 -5.48 8.95
C TYR A 36 14.21 -4.77 8.20
N TYR A 37 14.56 -3.55 8.63
CA TYR A 37 15.56 -2.69 7.99
C TYR A 37 16.54 -2.16 9.06
N PRO A 38 17.58 -2.93 9.41
CA PRO A 38 18.48 -2.61 10.51
C PRO A 38 19.21 -1.28 10.32
N GLU A 39 19.49 -0.88 9.08
CA GLU A 39 20.16 0.39 8.75
C GLU A 39 19.19 1.58 8.75
N GLY A 40 17.91 1.34 9.06
CA GLY A 40 16.90 2.37 9.19
C GLY A 40 16.39 2.90 7.85
N VAL A 41 16.09 4.19 7.79
CA VAL A 41 15.54 4.85 6.59
C VAL A 41 16.52 4.89 5.41
N THR A 42 17.81 4.74 5.68
CA THR A 42 18.89 4.73 4.67
C THR A 42 19.22 3.32 4.18
N ASP A 43 18.52 2.31 4.67
CA ASP A 43 18.72 0.92 4.28
C ASP A 43 18.45 0.76 2.76
N PRO A 44 19.37 0.15 1.99
CA PRO A 44 19.21 0.00 0.56
C PRO A 44 18.00 -0.88 0.18
N ASP A 45 17.55 -1.76 1.08
CA ASP A 45 16.38 -2.60 0.89
C ASP A 45 15.08 -1.87 1.28
N PHE A 46 15.15 -0.69 1.92
CA PHE A 46 13.98 0.13 2.24
C PHE A 46 13.43 0.85 1.00
N THR A 47 12.53 0.15 0.30
CA THR A 47 11.86 0.64 -0.92
C THR A 47 10.40 0.99 -0.66
N ILE A 48 9.99 2.20 -1.04
CA ILE A 48 8.59 2.61 -1.01
C ILE A 48 7.98 2.43 -2.40
N LEU A 49 6.88 1.67 -2.46
CA LEU A 49 6.08 1.51 -3.67
C LEU A 49 4.84 2.40 -3.59
N ARG A 50 4.74 3.35 -4.51
CA ARG A 50 3.54 4.17 -4.70
C ARG A 50 2.64 3.52 -5.74
N ILE A 51 1.41 3.22 -5.35
CA ILE A 51 0.38 2.72 -6.27
C ILE A 51 -0.50 3.90 -6.68
N ILE A 52 -0.58 4.16 -7.98
CA ILE A 52 -1.47 5.15 -8.59
C ILE A 52 -2.62 4.38 -9.26
N PRO A 53 -3.74 4.15 -8.56
CA PRO A 53 -4.86 3.40 -9.10
C PRO A 53 -5.56 4.18 -10.22
N LYS A 54 -5.94 3.46 -11.28
CA LYS A 54 -6.82 3.93 -12.37
C LYS A 54 -8.20 3.29 -12.30
N TYR A 55 -8.28 2.14 -11.66
CA TYR A 55 -9.49 1.36 -11.49
C TYR A 55 -9.57 0.82 -10.07
N LEU A 56 -10.75 0.91 -9.47
CA LEU A 56 -11.09 0.25 -8.22
C LEU A 56 -12.27 -0.67 -8.47
N LYS A 57 -12.14 -1.92 -8.05
CA LYS A 57 -13.25 -2.88 -7.98
C LYS A 57 -13.48 -3.30 -6.54
N GLY A 58 -14.69 -3.14 -6.05
CA GLY A 58 -15.10 -3.51 -4.70
C GLY A 58 -16.13 -4.64 -4.74
N TRP A 59 -16.07 -5.51 -3.75
CA TRP A 59 -17.10 -6.50 -3.45
C TRP A 59 -17.56 -6.24 -2.03
N TYR A 60 -18.62 -5.43 -1.90
CA TYR A 60 -19.30 -5.21 -0.63
C TYR A 60 -20.77 -4.90 -0.90
N LYS A 61 -21.66 -5.86 -0.56
CA LYS A 61 -23.11 -5.78 -0.83
C LYS A 61 -23.47 -5.63 -2.33
N GLY A 62 -22.55 -5.98 -3.22
CA GLY A 62 -22.67 -5.86 -4.67
C GLY A 62 -21.31 -5.54 -5.32
N PRO A 63 -21.18 -5.70 -6.64
CA PRO A 63 -19.99 -5.24 -7.37
C PRO A 63 -20.00 -3.70 -7.44
N LEU A 64 -18.90 -3.09 -7.04
CA LEU A 64 -18.62 -1.67 -7.21
C LEU A 64 -17.46 -1.52 -8.18
N GLU A 65 -17.59 -0.67 -9.20
CA GLU A 65 -16.52 -0.39 -10.15
C GLU A 65 -16.37 1.13 -10.30
N ILE A 66 -15.18 1.65 -9.96
CA ILE A 66 -14.84 3.07 -10.03
C ILE A 66 -13.63 3.25 -10.94
N LYS A 67 -13.71 4.23 -11.85
CA LYS A 67 -12.61 4.67 -12.71
C LYS A 67 -12.18 6.06 -12.28
N PHE A 68 -10.88 6.27 -12.12
CA PHE A 68 -10.28 7.55 -11.73
C PHE A 68 -9.74 8.32 -12.93
#